data_AF-A0A5J5LYW5-F1
#
_entry.id   AF-A0A5J5LYW5-F1
#
_cell.length_a   1.000
_cell.length_b   1.000
_cell.length_c   1.000
_cell.angle_alpha   90.00
_cell.angle_beta   90.00
_cell.angle_gamma   90.00
#
_symmetry.space_group_name_H-M   'P 1'
#
loop_
_entity.id
_entity.type
_entity.pdbx_description
1 polymer ?
#
loop_
_entity_poly.entity_id
_entity_poly.type
_entity_poly.pdbx_seq_one_letter_code
_entity_poly.pdbx_strand_id
1 'polypeptide(L)' 'MISELYQKVLENELGRARYLLLLMIVGTLQILKQAKLEILAEALPIPILFESRRKKLKRFLKLEILNIEKI' A
#
# COMPACT_ATOMS: atom_id res chain seq x y z
N MET A 1 -6.79 -10.88 -3.56
CA MET A 1 -7.68 -9.79 -3.12
C MET A 1 -7.89 -9.84 -1.62
N ILE A 2 -8.07 -8.67 -1.00
CA ILE A 2 -8.48 -8.55 0.40
C ILE A 2 -9.93 -9.03 0.52
N SER A 3 -10.21 -9.94 1.47
CA SER A 3 -11.56 -10.44 1.73
C SER A 3 -12.51 -9.30 2.13
N GLU A 4 -13.75 -9.34 1.65
CA GLU A 4 -14.79 -8.34 1.89
C GLU A 4 -15.00 -8.02 3.38
N LEU A 5 -14.86 -9.05 4.23
CA LEU A 5 -14.95 -8.93 5.69
C LEU A 5 -14.00 -7.87 6.26
N TYR A 6 -12.81 -7.72 5.67
CA TYR A 6 -11.79 -6.76 6.14
C TYR A 6 -11.84 -5.43 5.41
N GLN A 7 -12.51 -5.35 4.24
CA GLN A 7 -12.52 -4.12 3.43
C GLN A 7 -13.11 -2.95 4.20
N LYS A 8 -14.27 -3.16 4.85
CA LYS A 8 -14.96 -2.12 5.61
C LYS A 8 -14.16 -1.65 6.83
N VAL A 9 -13.53 -2.59 7.54
CA VAL A 9 -12.68 -2.26 8.70
C VAL A 9 -11.46 -1.47 8.25
N LEU A 10 -10.76 -1.94 7.22
CA LEU A 10 -9.56 -1.27 6.69
C LEU A 10 -9.88 0.11 6.11
N GLU A 11 -11.00 0.29 5.42
CA GLU A 11 -11.39 1.60 4.89
C GLU A 11 -11.65 2.62 6.01
N ASN A 12 -12.27 2.18 7.11
CA ASN A 12 -12.53 3.03 8.27
C ASN A 12 -11.23 3.44 8.99
N GLU A 13 -10.32 2.49 9.23
CA GLU A 13 -9.07 2.74 9.97
C GLU A 13 -8.05 3.57 9.15
N LEU A 14 -7.94 3.29 7.84
CA LEU A 14 -6.98 3.98 6.98
C LEU A 14 -7.55 5.30 6.42
N GLY A 15 -8.86 5.40 6.28
CA GLY A 15 -9.52 6.43 5.48
C GLY A 15 -9.37 6.18 3.98
N ARG A 16 -10.31 6.72 3.19
CA ARG A 16 -10.49 6.40 1.77
C ARG A 16 -9.23 6.48 0.92
N ALA A 17 -8.46 7.56 1.02
CA ALA A 17 -7.26 7.77 0.20
C ALA A 17 -6.14 6.77 0.51
N ARG A 18 -5.95 6.41 1.78
CA ARG A 18 -4.92 5.46 2.22
C ARG A 18 -5.36 4.02 1.93
N TYR A 19 -6.64 3.73 2.06
CA TYR A 19 -7.22 2.45 1.68
C TYR A 19 -7.08 2.17 0.18
N LEU A 20 -7.38 3.15 -0.69
CA LEU A 20 -7.14 3.01 -2.13
C LEU A 20 -5.66 2.78 -2.46
N LEU A 21 -4.76 3.45 -1.73
CA LEU A 21 -3.32 3.22 -1.88
C LEU A 21 -2.93 1.79 -1.46
N LEU A 22 -3.49 1.27 -0.36
CA LEU A 22 -3.29 -0.10 0.08
C LEU A 22 -3.74 -1.09 -1.01
N LEU A 23 -4.93 -0.90 -1.59
CA LEU A 23 -5.45 -1.76 -2.65
C LEU A 23 -4.53 -1.80 -3.87
N MET A 24 -4.03 -0.63 -4.29
CA MET A 24 -3.06 -0.56 -5.39
C MET A 24 -1.79 -1.34 -5.06
N ILE A 25 -1.21 -1.15 -3.87
CA ILE A 25 0.00 -1.85 -3.43
C ILE A 25 -0.21 -3.36 -3.39
N VAL A 26 -1.31 -3.83 -2.81
CA VAL A 26 -1.64 -5.26 -2.74
C VAL A 26 -1.81 -5.83 -4.14
N GLY A 27 -2.53 -5.15 -5.04
CA GLY A 27 -2.66 -5.57 -6.43
C GLY A 27 -1.31 -5.68 -7.14
N THR A 28 -0.45 -4.68 -7.01
CA THR A 28 0.91 -4.67 -7.56
C THR A 28 1.76 -5.83 -7.00
N LEU A 29 1.70 -6.09 -5.69
CA LEU A 29 2.38 -7.23 -5.06
C LEU A 29 1.89 -8.57 -5.58
N GLN A 30 0.59 -8.73 -5.79
CA GLN A 30 0.00 -9.98 -6.28
C GLN A 30 0.47 -10.31 -7.71
N ILE A 31 0.62 -9.28 -8.55
CA ILE A 31 1.09 -9.42 -9.93
C ILE A 31 2.60 -9.72 -9.95
N LEU A 32 3.40 -8.96 -9.20
CA LEU A 32 4.87 -9.02 -9.27
C LEU A 32 5.48 -10.14 -8.42
N LYS A 33 4.75 -10.64 -7.41
CA LYS A 33 5.23 -11.61 -6.40
C LYS A 33 6.54 -11.23 -5.71
N GLN A 34 6.95 -9.96 -5.80
CA GLN A 34 8.22 -9.46 -5.29
C GLN A 34 8.02 -8.17 -4.52
N ALA A 35 8.48 -8.13 -3.27
CA ALA A 35 8.26 -7.02 -2.34
C ALA A 35 9.40 -6.00 -2.29
N LYS A 36 10.17 -5.85 -3.38
CA LYS A 36 11.22 -4.81 -3.45
C LYS A 36 10.57 -3.44 -3.67
N LEU A 37 10.99 -2.45 -2.88
CA LEU A 37 10.40 -1.12 -2.89
C LEU A 37 10.52 -0.43 -4.27
N GLU A 38 11.65 -0.65 -4.95
CA GLU A 38 11.93 -0.12 -6.29
C GLU A 38 10.97 -0.70 -7.32
N ILE A 39 10.71 -2.01 -7.25
CA ILE A 39 9.78 -2.73 -8.13
C ILE A 39 8.34 -2.26 -7.88
N LEU A 40 7.98 -2.07 -6.62
CA LEU A 40 6.66 -1.53 -6.25
C LEU A 40 6.50 -0.08 -6.71
N ALA A 41 7.53 0.76 -6.58
CA ALA A 41 7.49 2.14 -7.03
C ALA A 41 7.35 2.24 -8.55
N GLU A 42 8.00 1.34 -9.30
CA GLU A 42 7.92 1.30 -10.75
C GLU A 42 6.52 0.90 -11.24
N ALA A 43 5.95 -0.14 -10.64
CA ALA A 43 4.68 -0.71 -11.05
C ALA A 43 3.44 -0.02 -10.42
N LEU A 44 3.63 0.95 -9.52
CA LEU A 44 2.53 1.69 -8.93
C LEU A 44 1.88 2.60 -10.00
N PRO A 45 0.57 2.43 -10.30
CA PRO A 45 -0.11 3.11 -11.41
C PRO A 45 -0.53 4.53 -11.00
N ILE A 46 0.44 5.36 -10.60
CA ILE A 46 0.22 6.76 -10.24
C ILE A 46 1.14 7.62 -11.12
N PRO A 47 0.60 8.60 -11.87
CA PRO A 47 1.38 9.40 -12.83
C PRO A 47 2.19 10.49 -12.11
N ILE A 48 3.15 10.09 -11.28
CA ILE A 48 4.10 10.98 -10.60
C ILE A 48 5.53 10.43 -10.74
N LEU A 49 6.53 11.28 -10.48
CA LEU A 49 7.94 10.92 -10.53
C LEU A 49 8.22 9.64 -9.72
N PHE A 50 9.10 8.77 -10.23
CA PHE A 50 9.51 7.54 -9.56
C PHE A 50 9.93 7.78 -8.10
N GLU A 51 10.79 8.77 -7.86
CA GLU A 51 11.23 9.12 -6.50
C GLU A 51 10.07 9.58 -5.60
N SER A 52 9.06 10.24 -6.18
CA SER A 52 7.85 10.61 -5.45
C SER A 52 7.00 9.39 -5.09
N ARG A 53 6.86 8.42 -6.00
CA ARG A 53 6.20 7.12 -5.72
C ARG A 53 6.95 6.38 -4.61
N ARG A 54 8.28 6.29 -4.71
CA ARG A 54 9.15 5.66 -3.71
C ARG A 54 9.02 6.30 -2.32
N LYS A 55 9.05 7.65 -2.26
CA LYS A 55 8.86 8.40 -1.01
C LYS A 55 7.46 8.19 -0.43
N LYS A 56 6.43 8.17 -1.27
CA LYS A 56 5.03 7.91 -0.88
C LYS A 56 4.87 6.51 -0.29
N LEU A 57 5.43 5.48 -0.93
CA LEU A 57 5.45 4.10 -0.43
C LEU A 57 6.18 4.00 0.90
N LYS A 58 7.38 4.57 1.02
CA LYS A 58 8.12 4.58 2.30
C LYS A 58 7.31 5.22 3.43
N ARG A 59 6.67 6.36 3.16
CA ARG A 59 5.85 7.04 4.18
C ARG A 59 4.63 6.21 4.55
N PHE A 60 3.99 5.58 3.57
CA PHE A 60 2.82 4.73 3.80
C PHE A 60 3.17 3.51 4.66
N LEU A 61 4.24 2.79 4.33
CA LEU A 61 4.67 1.59 5.06
C LEU A 61 5.21 1.88 6.47
N LYS A 62 5.53 3.14 6.78
CA LYS A 62 5.95 3.59 8.12
C LYS A 62 4.79 4.09 8.99
N LEU A 63 3.54 4.03 8.51
CA LEU A 63 2.41 4.45 9.32
C LEU A 63 2.30 3.57 10.57
N GLU A 64 2.11 4.19 11.74
CA GLU A 64 2.00 3.50 13.03
C GLU A 64 0.83 2.52 13.05
N ILE A 65 -0.28 2.84 12.40
CA ILE A 65 -1.44 1.96 12.24
C ILE A 65 -1.15 0.67 11.44
N LEU A 66 -0.03 0.62 10.72
CA LEU A 66 0.44 -0.58 10.02
C LEU A 66 1.56 -1.30 10.80
N ASN A 67 1.98 -0.73 11.93
CA ASN A 67 2.98 -1.33 12.78
C ASN A 67 2.35 -2.49 13.56
N ILE A 68 2.96 -3.65 13.48
CA ILE A 68 2.58 -4.80 14.30
C ILE A 68 3.35 -4.61 15.61
N GLU A 69 2.90 -3.68 16.45
CA GLU A 69 3.34 -3.69 17.85
C GLU A 69 2.95 -5.06 18.40
N LYS A 70 3.97 -5.84 18.80
CA LYS A 70 3.92 -7.27 19.11
C LYS A 70 2.58 -7.70 19.72
N ILE A 71 1.87 -8.59 19.02
CA ILE A 71 0.88 -9.49 19.62
C ILE A 71 1.62 -10.47 20.53
#